data_AF-A0AAD9VNV7-F1
#
_entry.id   AF-A0AAD9VNV7-F1
#
_cell.length_a   1.000
_cell.length_b   1.000
_cell.length_c   1.000
_cell.angle_alpha   90.00
_cell.angle_beta   90.00
_cell.angle_gamma   90.00
#
_symmetry.space_group_name_H-M   'P 1'
#
loop_
_entity.id
_entity.type
_entity.pdbx_description
1 polymer ?
#
loop_
_entity_poly.entity_id
_entity_poly.type
_entity_poly.pdbx_seq_one_letter_code
_entity_poly.pdbx_strand_id
1 'polypeptide(L)'
;MCAGGAWKKKRPTTIRAPSRPAVAAALTLLTLLCFLARTSVVLAHGQHQHLLQRQTLAQCRYDSDCMENAYCWSQKACYCKEDYVVYRNRSNVFCLKVANNIEDSCVADVQCHVTFTPHSECRNNICQCSSAAHFVNGRCYESIGLGRICQTNHNCYVKDSYCVGGYCVCDHDQHSNPERTKCIKNAYLGDTCNNDYECVSENTRCMEICRCKVDYVLSEDGTRCLKAANAVGEACQENSQCREFLQNAFCENGVCTCVPEFHRRGPVCAKDVELGQICVSHNECVTQTYRDSNSIEPMNVQCLEGTCTCAKDYIMSTELGDCIRYSESGATNWQAYGILSLIVFVNVSLWILQKTTEA
;
A
#
# COMPACT_ATOMS: atom_id res chain seq x y z
N MET A 1 -54.35 61.67 -21.19
CA MET A 1 -53.56 61.58 -22.44
C MET A 1 -52.25 60.89 -22.06
N CYS A 2 -51.85 59.71 -22.51
CA CYS A 2 -52.21 58.93 -23.69
C CYS A 2 -52.25 57.42 -23.38
N ALA A 3 -52.92 56.71 -24.28
CA ALA A 3 -53.46 55.36 -24.19
C ALA A 3 -52.44 54.21 -24.04
N GLY A 4 -52.83 53.20 -23.25
CA GLY A 4 -52.29 51.84 -23.32
C GLY A 4 -53.05 51.01 -24.37
N GLY A 5 -52.31 50.40 -25.30
CA GLY A 5 -52.84 49.55 -26.36
C GLY A 5 -52.61 48.06 -26.07
N ALA A 6 -53.71 47.29 -26.08
CA ALA A 6 -53.74 45.85 -25.87
C ALA A 6 -53.32 45.05 -27.12
N TRP A 7 -52.49 44.01 -26.96
CA TRP A 7 -52.24 42.98 -27.98
C TRP A 7 -52.62 41.58 -27.49
N LYS A 8 -53.23 40.82 -28.41
CA LYS A 8 -54.15 39.68 -28.22
C LYS A 8 -53.48 38.35 -27.84
N LYS A 9 -54.14 37.59 -26.96
CA LYS A 9 -53.92 36.14 -26.71
C LYS A 9 -54.21 35.31 -27.97
N LYS A 10 -53.29 34.44 -28.40
CA LYS A 10 -53.55 33.29 -29.29
C LYS A 10 -53.61 31.99 -28.47
N ARG A 11 -54.64 31.17 -28.69
CA ARG A 11 -54.83 29.83 -28.11
C ARG A 11 -53.94 28.80 -28.84
N PRO A 12 -53.51 27.70 -28.19
CA PRO A 12 -52.72 26.66 -28.83
C PRO A 12 -53.60 25.68 -29.62
N THR A 13 -53.13 25.26 -30.79
CA THR A 13 -53.68 24.18 -31.62
C THR A 13 -53.17 22.83 -31.14
N THR A 14 -54.08 21.90 -30.85
CA THR A 14 -53.81 20.52 -30.44
C THR A 14 -53.41 19.68 -31.67
N ILE A 15 -52.15 19.25 -31.75
CA ILE A 15 -51.69 18.23 -32.71
C ILE A 15 -51.77 16.87 -32.02
N ARG A 16 -52.53 15.94 -32.62
CA ARG A 16 -52.77 14.58 -32.13
C ARG A 16 -51.50 13.74 -32.32
N ALA A 17 -50.86 13.34 -31.23
CA ALA A 17 -49.69 12.46 -31.25
C ALA A 17 -50.08 11.04 -31.73
N PRO A 18 -49.25 10.37 -32.55
CA PRO A 18 -49.50 8.99 -32.97
C PRO A 18 -49.39 8.04 -31.77
N SER A 19 -50.17 6.95 -31.81
CA SER A 19 -50.28 5.98 -30.74
C SER A 19 -48.95 5.27 -30.46
N ARG A 20 -48.66 5.03 -29.17
CA ARG A 20 -47.45 4.40 -28.62
C ARG A 20 -46.95 3.11 -29.31
N PRO A 21 -47.79 2.20 -29.89
CA PRO A 21 -47.25 0.99 -30.53
C PRO A 21 -46.55 1.24 -31.88
N ALA A 22 -46.89 2.31 -32.62
CA ALA A 22 -46.29 2.57 -33.93
C ALA A 22 -44.86 3.12 -33.83
N VAL A 23 -44.58 3.90 -32.78
CA VAL A 23 -43.26 4.49 -32.52
C VAL A 23 -42.27 3.42 -32.03
N ALA A 24 -42.73 2.50 -31.18
CA ALA A 24 -41.91 1.39 -30.68
C ALA A 24 -41.51 0.42 -31.82
N ALA A 25 -42.46 0.06 -32.70
CA ALA A 25 -42.19 -0.81 -33.84
C ALA A 25 -41.19 -0.19 -34.84
N ALA A 26 -41.27 1.12 -35.09
CA ALA A 26 -40.35 1.83 -35.96
C ALA A 26 -38.91 1.88 -35.38
N LEU A 27 -38.78 2.11 -34.07
CA LEU A 27 -37.49 2.10 -33.36
C LEU A 27 -36.84 0.69 -33.34
N THR A 28 -37.64 -0.37 -33.17
CA THR A 28 -37.14 -1.75 -33.27
C THR A 28 -36.71 -2.10 -34.69
N LEU A 29 -37.41 -1.63 -35.72
CA LEU A 29 -37.04 -1.87 -37.12
C LEU A 29 -35.74 -1.12 -37.49
N LEU A 30 -35.61 0.13 -37.06
CA LEU A 30 -34.42 0.96 -37.27
C LEU A 30 -33.18 0.38 -36.58
N THR A 31 -33.32 -0.12 -35.35
CA THR A 31 -32.21 -0.77 -34.64
C THR A 31 -31.82 -2.08 -35.32
N LEU A 32 -32.78 -2.90 -35.74
CA LEU A 32 -32.51 -4.14 -36.49
C LEU A 32 -31.79 -3.86 -37.82
N LEU A 33 -32.26 -2.86 -38.58
CA LEU A 33 -31.62 -2.41 -39.84
C LEU A 33 -30.20 -1.89 -39.60
N CYS A 34 -29.97 -1.15 -38.52
CA CYS A 34 -28.63 -0.70 -38.13
C CYS A 34 -27.70 -1.87 -37.74
N PHE A 35 -28.20 -2.89 -37.05
CA PHE A 35 -27.42 -4.09 -36.74
C PHE A 35 -27.09 -4.90 -38.00
N LEU A 36 -28.05 -5.06 -38.93
CA LEU A 36 -27.83 -5.73 -40.23
C LEU A 36 -26.86 -4.95 -41.13
N ALA A 37 -26.93 -3.61 -41.13
CA ALA A 37 -25.97 -2.76 -41.83
C ALA A 37 -24.56 -2.84 -41.20
N ARG A 38 -24.45 -2.87 -39.87
CA ARG A 38 -23.15 -3.02 -39.19
C ARG A 38 -22.52 -4.37 -39.42
N THR A 39 -23.30 -5.46 -39.38
CA THR A 39 -22.80 -6.82 -39.64
C THR A 39 -22.35 -6.99 -41.09
N SER A 40 -23.10 -6.47 -42.06
CA SER A 40 -22.70 -6.48 -43.48
C SER A 40 -21.44 -5.64 -43.76
N VAL A 41 -21.29 -4.48 -43.10
CA VAL A 41 -20.07 -3.65 -43.21
C VAL A 41 -18.85 -4.35 -42.60
N VAL A 42 -19.00 -5.01 -41.45
CA VAL A 42 -17.91 -5.78 -40.80
C VAL A 42 -17.49 -6.97 -41.66
N LEU A 43 -18.44 -7.71 -42.24
CA LEU A 43 -18.16 -8.81 -43.16
C LEU A 43 -17.46 -8.35 -44.45
N ALA A 44 -17.89 -7.21 -45.02
CA ALA A 44 -17.26 -6.63 -46.20
C ALA A 44 -15.83 -6.11 -45.94
N HIS A 45 -15.58 -5.52 -44.76
CA HIS A 45 -14.22 -5.11 -44.36
C HIS A 45 -13.29 -6.30 -44.14
N GLY A 46 -13.79 -7.39 -43.54
CA GLY A 46 -13.03 -8.62 -43.36
C GLY A 46 -12.62 -9.28 -44.69
N GLN A 47 -13.54 -9.34 -45.67
CA GLN A 47 -13.22 -9.86 -47.01
C GLN A 47 -12.23 -8.97 -47.77
N HIS A 48 -12.33 -7.65 -47.64
CA HIS A 48 -11.42 -6.73 -48.33
C HIS A 48 -9.98 -6.75 -47.76
N GLN A 49 -9.84 -6.86 -46.43
CA GLN A 49 -8.52 -6.99 -45.79
C GLN A 49 -7.80 -8.30 -46.17
N HIS A 50 -8.53 -9.41 -46.28
CA HIS A 50 -7.95 -10.71 -46.65
C HIS A 50 -7.46 -10.76 -48.11
N LEU A 51 -8.13 -10.03 -49.02
CA LEU A 51 -7.72 -9.90 -50.42
C LEU A 51 -6.45 -9.05 -50.60
N LEU A 52 -6.27 -8.03 -49.75
CA LEU A 52 -5.07 -7.16 -49.78
C LEU A 52 -3.80 -7.92 -49.41
N GLN A 53 -3.86 -8.88 -48.48
CA GLN A 53 -2.70 -9.71 -48.09
C GLN A 53 -2.27 -10.72 -49.17
N ARG A 54 -3.14 -11.01 -50.14
CA ARG A 54 -2.92 -12.01 -51.21
C ARG A 54 -2.56 -11.40 -52.56
N GLN A 55 -2.61 -10.07 -52.70
CA GLN A 55 -2.30 -9.38 -53.96
C GLN A 55 -0.79 -9.22 -54.17
N THR A 56 -0.28 -9.73 -55.28
CA THR A 56 1.17 -9.73 -55.58
C THR A 56 1.68 -8.42 -56.23
N LEU A 57 0.77 -7.60 -56.77
CA LEU A 57 1.02 -6.42 -57.63
C LEU A 57 1.60 -6.75 -59.02
N ALA A 58 1.81 -8.03 -59.36
CA ALA A 58 2.22 -8.44 -60.71
C ALA A 58 1.03 -8.35 -61.68
N GLN A 59 1.25 -7.80 -62.89
CA GLN A 59 0.23 -7.71 -63.94
C GLN A 59 0.07 -9.05 -64.65
N CYS A 60 -1.16 -9.38 -65.06
CA CYS A 60 -1.48 -10.63 -65.75
C CYS A 60 -2.67 -10.45 -66.68
N ARG A 61 -2.80 -11.32 -67.68
CA ARG A 61 -4.00 -11.47 -68.50
C ARG A 61 -4.65 -12.84 -68.28
N TYR A 62 -3.84 -13.87 -68.03
CA TYR A 62 -4.25 -15.25 -67.77
C TYR A 62 -3.55 -15.81 -66.53
N ASP A 63 -4.09 -16.90 -65.96
CA ASP A 63 -3.51 -17.57 -64.79
C ASP A 63 -2.09 -18.09 -65.05
N SER A 64 -1.77 -18.45 -66.30
CA SER A 64 -0.43 -18.88 -66.72
C SER A 64 0.63 -17.78 -66.63
N ASP A 65 0.22 -16.51 -66.57
CA ASP A 65 1.13 -15.38 -66.42
C ASP A 65 1.56 -15.20 -64.95
N CYS A 66 0.90 -15.90 -64.02
CA CYS A 66 1.15 -15.80 -62.59
C CYS A 66 2.13 -16.88 -62.10
N MET A 67 2.75 -16.62 -60.95
CA MET A 67 3.62 -17.60 -60.29
C MET A 67 2.86 -18.83 -59.83
N GLU A 68 3.60 -19.87 -59.43
CA GLU A 68 3.01 -21.05 -58.81
C GLU A 68 2.12 -20.68 -57.61
N ASN A 69 0.97 -21.36 -57.50
CA ASN A 69 -0.03 -21.12 -56.47
C ASN A 69 -0.69 -19.73 -56.51
N ALA A 70 -0.70 -19.07 -57.68
CA ALA A 70 -1.48 -17.86 -57.94
C ALA A 70 -2.50 -18.05 -59.08
N TYR A 71 -3.39 -17.07 -59.24
CA TYR A 71 -4.35 -16.94 -60.34
C TYR A 71 -4.53 -15.47 -60.72
N CYS A 72 -4.99 -15.20 -61.94
CA CYS A 72 -5.16 -13.85 -62.47
C CYS A 72 -6.57 -13.32 -62.18
N TRP A 73 -6.66 -12.27 -61.36
CA TRP A 73 -7.93 -11.62 -61.06
C TRP A 73 -8.21 -10.47 -62.03
N SER A 74 -9.40 -10.51 -62.63
CA SER A 74 -9.92 -9.46 -63.53
C SER A 74 -8.96 -9.05 -64.65
N GLN A 75 -8.14 -9.99 -65.15
CA GLN A 75 -7.12 -9.76 -66.18
C GLN A 75 -6.22 -8.55 -65.88
N LYS A 76 -5.91 -8.33 -64.60
CA LYS A 76 -5.18 -7.14 -64.16
C LYS A 76 -4.07 -7.44 -63.18
N ALA A 77 -4.31 -8.32 -62.20
CA ALA A 77 -3.30 -8.60 -61.17
C ALA A 77 -3.34 -10.05 -60.68
N CYS A 78 -2.16 -10.60 -60.38
CA CYS A 78 -2.03 -11.93 -59.80
C CYS A 78 -2.35 -11.92 -58.30
N TYR A 79 -3.15 -12.89 -57.86
CA TYR A 79 -3.49 -13.16 -56.47
C TYR A 79 -3.05 -14.56 -56.09
N CYS A 80 -2.46 -14.71 -54.91
CA CYS A 80 -2.20 -16.04 -54.36
C CYS A 80 -3.53 -16.79 -54.15
N LYS A 81 -3.54 -18.12 -54.38
CA LYS A 81 -4.68 -19.01 -54.11
C LYS A 81 -5.04 -19.02 -52.62
N GLU A 82 -6.17 -19.64 -52.27
CA GLU A 82 -6.59 -19.75 -50.86
C GLU A 82 -5.53 -20.51 -50.06
N ASP A 83 -5.31 -20.10 -48.81
CA ASP A 83 -4.24 -20.61 -47.93
C ASP A 83 -2.81 -20.37 -48.42
N TYR A 84 -2.60 -19.43 -49.36
CA TYR A 84 -1.27 -18.95 -49.74
C TYR A 84 -1.11 -17.45 -49.46
N VAL A 85 0.08 -17.06 -49.02
CA VAL A 85 0.46 -15.68 -48.71
C VAL A 85 1.59 -15.19 -49.59
N VAL A 86 1.58 -13.89 -49.89
CA VAL A 86 2.60 -13.24 -50.72
C VAL A 86 3.91 -13.11 -49.94
N TYR A 87 4.98 -13.67 -50.48
CA TYR A 87 6.35 -13.45 -50.03
C TYR A 87 7.17 -12.79 -51.12
N ARG A 88 7.90 -11.72 -50.78
CA ARG A 88 8.77 -11.01 -51.72
C ARG A 88 10.22 -11.20 -51.30
N ASN A 89 11.02 -11.79 -52.19
CA ASN A 89 12.46 -11.88 -52.04
C ASN A 89 13.12 -11.11 -53.18
N ARG A 90 13.58 -9.88 -52.88
CA ARG A 90 14.08 -8.92 -53.87
C ARG A 90 13.03 -8.66 -54.95
N SER A 91 13.31 -9.02 -56.20
CA SER A 91 12.39 -8.87 -57.34
C SER A 91 11.49 -10.07 -57.56
N ASN A 92 11.75 -11.20 -56.88
CA ASN A 92 10.95 -12.40 -57.03
C ASN A 92 9.79 -12.38 -56.04
N VAL A 93 8.61 -12.75 -56.53
CA VAL A 93 7.41 -12.86 -55.71
C VAL A 93 6.98 -14.32 -55.71
N PHE A 94 6.64 -14.84 -54.54
CA PHE A 94 6.24 -16.22 -54.32
C PHE A 94 4.91 -16.25 -53.58
N CYS A 95 4.09 -17.25 -53.85
CA CYS A 95 2.93 -17.58 -53.05
C CYS A 95 3.30 -18.78 -52.18
N LEU A 96 3.53 -18.54 -50.89
CA LEU A 96 3.92 -19.56 -49.92
C LEU A 96 2.70 -20.05 -49.15
N LYS A 97 2.62 -21.35 -48.87
CA LYS A 97 1.51 -21.93 -48.12
C LYS A 97 1.51 -21.40 -46.69
N VAL A 98 0.36 -20.93 -46.22
CA VAL A 98 0.14 -20.47 -44.85
C VAL A 98 0.28 -21.65 -43.88
N ALA A 99 0.97 -21.43 -42.77
CA ALA A 99 1.09 -22.42 -41.70
C ALA A 99 -0.18 -22.44 -40.85
N ASN A 100 -0.69 -23.63 -40.55
CA ASN A 100 -1.91 -23.83 -39.77
C ASN A 100 -1.59 -24.23 -38.32
N ASN A 101 -0.46 -24.88 -38.09
CA ASN A 101 0.04 -25.22 -36.75
C ASN A 101 1.46 -24.69 -36.52
N ILE A 102 1.81 -24.52 -35.24
CA ILE A 102 3.21 -24.41 -34.82
C ILE A 102 3.90 -25.72 -35.21
N GLU A 103 5.20 -25.64 -35.51
CA GLU A 103 6.03 -26.71 -36.08
C GLU A 103 5.78 -27.02 -37.57
N ASP A 104 4.78 -26.40 -38.21
CA ASP A 104 4.60 -26.52 -39.66
C ASP A 104 5.83 -26.01 -40.41
N SER A 105 6.17 -26.69 -41.51
CA SER A 105 7.30 -26.31 -42.34
C SER A 105 7.12 -24.94 -42.97
N CYS A 106 8.16 -24.12 -42.88
CA CYS A 106 8.17 -22.76 -43.42
C CYS A 106 9.52 -22.43 -44.06
N VAL A 107 9.50 -21.41 -44.90
CA VAL A 107 10.65 -20.78 -45.55
C VAL A 107 10.82 -19.33 -45.10
N ALA A 108 9.73 -18.67 -44.70
CA ALA A 108 9.74 -17.28 -44.25
C ALA A 108 8.65 -17.00 -43.19
N ASP A 109 8.91 -16.03 -42.32
CA ASP A 109 8.04 -15.65 -41.20
C ASP A 109 6.60 -15.31 -41.61
N VAL A 110 6.43 -14.78 -42.83
CA VAL A 110 5.11 -14.40 -43.37
C VAL A 110 4.13 -15.58 -43.40
N GLN A 111 4.61 -16.82 -43.54
CA GLN A 111 3.76 -18.01 -43.48
C GLN A 111 3.18 -18.23 -42.07
N CYS A 112 3.95 -17.87 -41.04
CA CYS A 112 3.57 -18.02 -39.64
C CYS A 112 2.73 -16.82 -39.15
N HIS A 113 3.07 -15.60 -39.58
CA HIS A 113 2.43 -14.36 -39.13
C HIS A 113 0.92 -14.30 -39.38
N VAL A 114 0.46 -14.88 -40.49
CA VAL A 114 -0.96 -14.87 -40.88
C VAL A 114 -1.84 -15.54 -39.83
N THR A 115 -1.38 -16.68 -39.29
CA THR A 115 -2.15 -17.49 -38.34
C THR A 115 -1.80 -17.14 -36.89
N PHE A 116 -0.52 -16.95 -36.59
CA PHE A 116 0.00 -16.89 -35.21
C PHE A 116 0.37 -15.50 -34.72
N THR A 117 0.05 -14.44 -35.47
CA THR A 117 0.45 -13.04 -35.24
C THR A 117 1.92 -12.73 -35.58
N PRO A 118 2.30 -11.44 -35.67
CA PRO A 118 3.68 -11.01 -35.92
C PRO A 118 4.72 -11.43 -34.87
N HIS A 119 4.30 -12.06 -33.77
CA HIS A 119 5.21 -12.59 -32.74
C HIS A 119 5.66 -14.03 -33.02
N SER A 120 5.30 -14.59 -34.18
CA SER A 120 5.82 -15.86 -34.69
C SER A 120 6.98 -15.65 -35.66
N GLU A 121 7.87 -16.62 -35.76
CA GLU A 121 9.02 -16.60 -36.66
C GLU A 121 9.19 -17.98 -37.32
N CYS A 122 9.77 -17.99 -38.51
CA CYS A 122 10.24 -19.19 -39.18
C CYS A 122 11.70 -19.43 -38.80
N ARG A 123 11.93 -20.28 -37.80
CA ARG A 123 13.27 -20.62 -37.33
C ARG A 123 13.53 -22.10 -37.53
N ASN A 124 14.69 -22.45 -38.10
CA ASN A 124 15.04 -23.84 -38.44
C ASN A 124 14.00 -24.52 -39.35
N ASN A 125 13.44 -23.76 -40.30
CA ASN A 125 12.40 -24.21 -41.26
C ASN A 125 11.08 -24.67 -40.63
N ILE A 126 10.80 -24.29 -39.39
CA ILE A 126 9.52 -24.54 -38.72
C ILE A 126 8.94 -23.25 -38.13
N CYS A 127 7.62 -23.12 -38.17
CA CYS A 127 6.92 -22.01 -37.52
C CYS A 127 6.95 -22.17 -36.01
N GLN A 128 7.35 -21.14 -35.28
CA GLN A 128 7.38 -21.13 -33.82
C GLN A 128 7.23 -19.70 -33.29
N CYS A 129 6.95 -19.52 -32.00
CA CYS A 129 6.96 -18.18 -31.42
C CYS A 129 8.39 -17.64 -31.33
N SER A 130 8.54 -16.33 -31.51
CA SER A 130 9.79 -15.60 -31.28
C SER A 130 10.27 -15.77 -29.84
N SER A 131 11.57 -15.50 -29.59
CA SER A 131 12.17 -15.68 -28.26
C SER A 131 11.53 -14.83 -27.14
N ALA A 132 10.85 -13.73 -27.50
CA ALA A 132 10.17 -12.84 -26.57
C ALA A 132 8.65 -13.08 -26.52
N ALA A 133 8.17 -14.19 -27.07
CA ALA A 133 6.75 -14.51 -27.16
C ALA A 133 6.47 -15.94 -26.69
N HIS A 134 5.23 -16.20 -26.31
CA HIS A 134 4.75 -17.52 -25.92
C HIS A 134 3.48 -17.88 -26.69
N PHE A 135 3.26 -19.18 -26.84
CA PHE A 135 2.10 -19.71 -27.54
C PHE A 135 0.95 -19.92 -26.56
N VAL A 136 -0.18 -19.27 -26.80
CA VAL A 136 -1.41 -19.42 -26.02
C VAL A 136 -2.62 -19.31 -26.93
N ASN A 137 -3.59 -20.22 -26.77
CA ASN A 137 -4.84 -20.25 -27.54
C ASN A 137 -4.66 -20.15 -29.07
N GLY A 138 -3.67 -20.86 -29.63
CA GLY A 138 -3.47 -20.94 -31.07
C GLY A 138 -2.71 -19.76 -31.67
N ARG A 139 -2.14 -18.85 -30.86
CA ARG A 139 -1.42 -17.66 -31.32
C ARG A 139 -0.20 -17.37 -30.46
N CYS A 140 0.76 -16.65 -31.02
CA CYS A 140 1.90 -16.13 -30.28
C CYS A 140 1.58 -14.74 -29.72
N TYR A 141 1.88 -14.52 -28.46
CA TYR A 141 1.75 -13.23 -27.78
C TYR A 141 3.08 -12.84 -27.16
N GLU A 142 3.39 -11.54 -27.17
CA GLU A 142 4.54 -11.01 -26.45
C GLU A 142 4.48 -11.40 -24.96
N SER A 143 5.58 -11.93 -24.46
CA SER A 143 5.73 -12.41 -23.08
C SER A 143 6.02 -11.25 -22.13
N ILE A 144 4.99 -10.82 -21.41
CA ILE A 144 5.04 -9.74 -20.43
C ILE A 144 5.01 -10.30 -19.01
N GLY A 145 6.00 -9.89 -18.19
CA GLY A 145 6.12 -10.31 -16.78
C GLY A 145 5.27 -9.48 -15.81
N LEU A 146 5.24 -9.89 -14.54
CA LEU A 146 4.45 -9.23 -13.49
C LEU A 146 4.85 -7.75 -13.30
N GLY A 147 3.84 -6.90 -13.12
CA GLY A 147 3.96 -5.45 -12.94
C GLY A 147 4.32 -4.68 -14.21
N ARG A 148 4.40 -5.34 -15.38
CA ARG A 148 4.65 -4.69 -16.66
C ARG A 148 3.37 -4.50 -17.45
N ILE A 149 3.43 -3.57 -18.41
CA ILE A 149 2.29 -3.16 -19.23
C ILE A 149 1.88 -4.29 -20.18
N CYS A 150 0.60 -4.60 -20.21
CA CYS A 150 -0.01 -5.59 -21.08
C CYS A 150 -1.21 -5.01 -21.83
N GLN A 151 -1.54 -5.61 -22.97
CA GLN A 151 -2.73 -5.25 -23.75
C GLN A 151 -3.89 -6.21 -23.48
N THR A 152 -3.57 -7.49 -23.28
CA THR A 152 -4.54 -8.57 -23.08
C THR A 152 -4.02 -9.55 -22.04
N ASN A 153 -4.91 -10.37 -21.47
CA ASN A 153 -4.53 -11.44 -20.53
C ASN A 153 -3.49 -12.40 -21.13
N HIS A 154 -3.55 -12.63 -22.44
CA HIS A 154 -2.62 -13.52 -23.14
C HIS A 154 -1.20 -12.97 -23.26
N ASN A 155 -0.94 -11.70 -22.92
CA ASN A 155 0.43 -11.20 -22.82
C ASN A 155 1.13 -11.70 -21.54
N CYS A 156 0.37 -11.96 -20.48
CA CYS A 156 0.92 -12.28 -19.17
C CYS A 156 1.39 -13.74 -19.14
N TYR A 157 2.68 -13.96 -19.33
CA TYR A 157 3.25 -15.31 -19.47
C TYR A 157 3.46 -16.02 -18.12
N VAL A 158 3.45 -15.26 -17.02
CA VAL A 158 3.61 -15.82 -15.68
C VAL A 158 2.33 -16.59 -15.33
N LYS A 159 2.49 -17.81 -14.83
CA LYS A 159 1.35 -18.65 -14.45
C LYS A 159 0.47 -17.94 -13.40
N ASP A 160 -0.84 -18.11 -13.53
CA ASP A 160 -1.86 -17.54 -12.64
C ASP A 160 -1.79 -16.00 -12.59
N SER A 161 -1.51 -15.37 -13.73
CA SER A 161 -1.48 -13.91 -13.88
C SER A 161 -2.36 -13.42 -15.04
N TYR A 162 -2.90 -12.21 -14.88
CA TYR A 162 -3.87 -11.60 -15.78
C TYR A 162 -3.58 -10.12 -16.01
N CYS A 163 -4.09 -9.59 -17.12
CA CYS A 163 -3.92 -8.19 -17.47
C CYS A 163 -5.04 -7.35 -16.86
N VAL A 164 -4.76 -6.72 -15.72
CA VAL A 164 -5.73 -5.91 -14.98
C VAL A 164 -5.24 -4.47 -14.93
N GLY A 165 -6.09 -3.53 -15.34
CA GLY A 165 -5.72 -2.11 -15.40
C GLY A 165 -4.55 -1.81 -16.34
N GLY A 166 -4.28 -2.69 -17.31
CA GLY A 166 -3.15 -2.59 -18.24
C GLY A 166 -1.82 -3.12 -17.70
N TYR A 167 -1.81 -3.81 -16.55
CA TYR A 167 -0.61 -4.43 -15.98
C TYR A 167 -0.83 -5.91 -15.69
N CYS A 168 0.22 -6.72 -15.88
CA CYS A 168 0.17 -8.13 -15.47
C CYS A 168 0.23 -8.24 -13.94
N VAL A 169 -0.80 -8.81 -13.34
CA VAL A 169 -0.93 -9.02 -11.89
C VAL A 169 -1.31 -10.46 -11.61
N CYS A 170 -1.05 -10.93 -10.39
CA CYS A 170 -1.45 -12.27 -9.97
C CYS A 170 -2.97 -12.38 -9.81
N ASP A 171 -3.47 -13.61 -9.88
CA ASP A 171 -4.86 -13.94 -9.58
C ASP A 171 -5.26 -13.55 -8.14
N HIS A 172 -6.56 -13.64 -7.85
CA HIS A 172 -7.09 -13.49 -6.51
C HIS A 172 -6.41 -14.46 -5.52
N ASP A 173 -6.24 -14.00 -4.27
CA ASP A 173 -5.54 -14.72 -3.20
C ASP A 173 -4.05 -15.02 -3.44
N GLN A 174 -3.44 -14.35 -4.43
CA GLN A 174 -2.03 -14.46 -4.72
C GLN A 174 -1.38 -13.08 -4.85
N HIS A 175 -0.07 -13.05 -4.67
CA HIS A 175 0.74 -11.87 -4.91
C HIS A 175 2.06 -12.24 -5.59
N SER A 176 2.76 -11.23 -6.09
CA SER A 176 4.05 -11.41 -6.74
C SER A 176 5.11 -11.71 -5.69
N ASN A 177 5.98 -12.68 -5.96
CA ASN A 177 7.23 -12.79 -5.21
C ASN A 177 8.13 -11.55 -5.41
N PRO A 178 9.14 -11.30 -4.55
CA PRO A 178 10.00 -10.12 -4.65
C PRO A 178 10.69 -9.95 -6.00
N GLU A 179 11.04 -11.05 -6.67
CA GLU A 179 11.70 -11.05 -7.99
C GLU A 179 10.74 -10.87 -9.18
N ARG A 180 9.41 -10.89 -8.94
CA ARG A 180 8.38 -10.77 -9.97
C ARG A 180 8.40 -11.88 -11.03
N THR A 181 8.81 -13.07 -10.62
CA THR A 181 8.96 -14.25 -11.49
C THR A 181 7.81 -15.24 -11.33
N LYS A 182 7.07 -15.21 -10.21
CA LYS A 182 5.96 -16.12 -9.94
C LYS A 182 4.89 -15.48 -9.06
N CYS A 183 3.66 -15.96 -9.21
CA CYS A 183 2.59 -15.72 -8.26
C CYS A 183 2.68 -16.73 -7.12
N ILE A 184 2.58 -16.22 -5.90
CA ILE A 184 2.64 -16.98 -4.65
C ILE A 184 1.33 -16.78 -3.89
N LYS A 185 0.84 -17.84 -3.27
CA LYS A 185 -0.36 -17.77 -2.45
C LYS A 185 -0.15 -16.84 -1.27
N ASN A 186 -1.18 -16.07 -0.95
CA ASN A 186 -1.22 -15.29 0.27
C ASN A 186 -1.25 -16.23 1.46
N ALA A 187 -0.35 -16.03 2.42
CA ALA A 187 -0.44 -16.64 3.75
C ALA A 187 -0.82 -15.55 4.76
N TYR A 188 -1.82 -15.83 5.58
CA TYR A 188 -2.30 -14.94 6.64
C TYR A 188 -1.80 -15.41 8.00
N LEU A 189 -2.07 -14.64 9.05
CA LEU A 189 -1.72 -15.01 10.42
C LEU A 189 -2.18 -16.45 10.77
N GLY A 190 -1.25 -17.26 11.25
CA GLY A 190 -1.49 -18.68 11.58
C GLY A 190 -1.33 -19.66 10.42
N ASP A 191 -1.27 -19.19 9.16
CA ASP A 191 -1.03 -20.06 8.01
C ASP A 191 0.43 -20.50 7.94
N THR A 192 0.66 -21.70 7.39
CA THR A 192 2.01 -22.22 7.14
C THR A 192 2.73 -21.39 6.08
N CYS A 193 4.02 -21.15 6.29
CA CYS A 193 4.86 -20.38 5.38
C CYS A 193 6.28 -20.95 5.35
N ASN A 194 7.03 -20.64 4.29
CA ASN A 194 8.47 -20.93 4.22
C ASN A 194 9.33 -19.67 4.21
N ASN A 195 8.79 -18.54 3.73
CA ASN A 195 9.52 -17.29 3.59
C ASN A 195 8.68 -16.11 4.08
N ASP A 196 9.34 -15.08 4.61
CA ASP A 196 8.66 -13.88 5.13
C ASP A 196 7.77 -13.20 4.10
N TYR A 197 8.17 -13.20 2.83
CA TYR A 197 7.40 -12.55 1.77
C TYR A 197 6.06 -13.24 1.49
N GLU A 198 5.83 -14.46 1.95
CA GLU A 198 4.55 -15.18 1.76
C GLU A 198 3.46 -14.62 2.69
N CYS A 199 3.86 -14.07 3.84
CA CYS A 199 2.96 -13.53 4.85
C CYS A 199 2.49 -12.13 4.44
N VAL A 200 1.22 -11.99 4.08
CA VAL A 200 0.66 -10.74 3.55
C VAL A 200 0.08 -9.81 4.60
N SER A 201 -0.25 -10.35 5.79
CA SER A 201 -0.75 -9.56 6.91
C SER A 201 0.32 -8.57 7.40
N GLU A 202 -0.09 -7.35 7.73
CA GLU A 202 0.84 -6.32 8.19
C GLU A 202 1.60 -6.75 9.45
N ASN A 203 2.88 -6.36 9.52
CA ASN A 203 3.76 -6.65 10.64
C ASN A 203 3.90 -8.13 10.98
N THR A 204 3.81 -9.01 9.97
CA THR A 204 4.06 -10.45 10.11
C THR A 204 5.38 -10.90 9.49
N ARG A 205 5.88 -12.03 9.97
CA ARG A 205 7.06 -12.74 9.45
C ARG A 205 6.82 -14.24 9.51
N CYS A 206 7.60 -14.98 8.75
CA CYS A 206 7.51 -16.42 8.73
C CYS A 206 8.32 -17.06 9.86
N MET A 207 7.66 -17.93 10.63
CA MET A 207 8.26 -18.75 11.68
C MET A 207 7.59 -20.14 11.67
N GLU A 208 7.71 -20.84 10.53
CA GLU A 208 6.93 -22.05 10.13
C GLU A 208 5.44 -21.76 9.87
N ILE A 209 4.87 -20.86 10.66
CA ILE A 209 3.60 -20.19 10.42
C ILE A 209 3.80 -18.68 10.44
N CYS A 210 2.91 -17.93 9.78
CA CYS A 210 2.95 -16.47 9.83
C CYS A 210 2.62 -15.99 11.24
N ARG A 211 3.57 -15.29 11.87
CA ARG A 211 3.47 -14.72 13.21
C ARG A 211 3.78 -13.23 13.19
N CYS A 212 3.41 -12.54 14.26
CA CYS A 212 3.81 -11.15 14.44
C CYS A 212 5.34 -11.00 14.47
N LYS A 213 5.83 -9.91 13.90
CA LYS A 213 7.24 -9.50 13.99
C LYS A 213 7.60 -9.19 15.45
N VAL A 214 8.91 -9.11 15.70
CA VAL A 214 9.43 -8.60 16.98
C VAL A 214 8.85 -7.20 17.24
N ASP A 215 8.53 -6.93 18.50
CA ASP A 215 7.81 -5.75 18.99
C ASP A 215 6.34 -5.64 18.56
N TYR A 216 5.76 -6.70 18.00
CA TYR A 216 4.34 -6.75 17.70
C TYR A 216 3.68 -7.93 18.39
N VAL A 217 2.44 -7.72 18.83
CA VAL A 217 1.62 -8.69 19.54
C VAL A 217 0.35 -8.97 18.77
N LEU A 218 -0.18 -10.17 18.91
CA LEU A 218 -1.45 -10.54 18.29
C LEU A 218 -2.59 -9.75 18.95
N SER A 219 -3.50 -9.21 18.14
CA SER A 219 -4.75 -8.64 18.63
C SER A 219 -5.62 -9.70 19.31
N GLU A 220 -6.52 -9.25 20.18
CA GLU A 220 -7.44 -10.15 20.91
C GLU A 220 -8.36 -10.95 19.96
N ASP A 221 -8.67 -10.40 18.78
CA ASP A 221 -9.44 -11.07 17.73
C ASP A 221 -8.61 -12.02 16.83
N GLY A 222 -7.29 -12.05 17.01
CA GLY A 222 -6.38 -12.88 16.22
C GLY A 222 -6.14 -12.42 14.78
N THR A 223 -6.63 -11.24 14.38
CA THR A 223 -6.65 -10.82 12.96
C THR A 223 -5.47 -9.95 12.54
N ARG A 224 -4.77 -9.31 13.49
CA ARG A 224 -3.71 -8.33 13.20
C ARG A 224 -2.61 -8.33 14.25
N CYS A 225 -1.47 -7.76 13.86
CA CYS A 225 -0.33 -7.55 14.73
C CYS A 225 -0.26 -6.08 15.16
N LEU A 226 -0.43 -5.84 16.44
CA LEU A 226 -0.39 -4.52 17.07
C LEU A 226 1.00 -4.22 17.62
N LYS A 227 1.43 -2.96 17.60
CA LYS A 227 2.72 -2.58 18.19
C LYS A 227 2.64 -2.79 19.70
N ALA A 228 3.51 -3.63 20.24
CA ALA A 228 3.62 -3.84 21.67
C ALA A 228 4.14 -2.55 22.34
N ALA A 229 3.62 -2.25 23.52
CA ALA A 229 4.09 -1.14 24.33
C ALA A 229 5.30 -1.58 25.16
N ASN A 230 6.36 -0.78 25.15
CA ASN A 230 7.60 -1.05 25.88
C ASN A 230 7.72 -0.25 27.18
N ALA A 231 6.81 0.70 27.41
CA ALA A 231 6.78 1.51 28.62
C ALA A 231 5.35 1.89 29.04
N VAL A 232 5.15 2.03 30.35
CA VAL A 232 3.96 2.64 30.92
C VAL A 232 3.85 4.09 30.42
N GLY A 233 2.66 4.48 29.97
CA GLY A 233 2.40 5.76 29.32
C GLY A 233 2.44 5.73 27.80
N GLU A 234 2.82 4.61 27.17
CA GLU A 234 2.71 4.44 25.71
C GLU A 234 1.26 4.22 25.27
N ALA A 235 0.97 4.59 24.02
CA ALA A 235 -0.36 4.45 23.45
C ALA A 235 -0.71 2.97 23.23
N CYS A 236 -1.97 2.63 23.46
CA CYS A 236 -2.49 1.28 23.27
C CYS A 236 -3.95 1.33 22.79
N GLN A 237 -4.42 0.20 22.28
CA GLN A 237 -5.80 -0.02 21.85
C GLN A 237 -6.43 -1.21 22.59
N GLU A 238 -5.60 -2.17 22.99
CA GLU A 238 -5.97 -3.45 23.57
C GLU A 238 -4.98 -3.80 24.66
N ASN A 239 -5.40 -4.67 25.59
CA ASN A 239 -4.57 -5.08 26.71
C ASN A 239 -3.35 -5.90 26.28
N SER A 240 -3.44 -6.64 25.18
CA SER A 240 -2.34 -7.45 24.63
C SER A 240 -1.07 -6.62 24.41
N GLN A 241 -1.20 -5.35 24.00
CA GLN A 241 -0.06 -4.44 23.76
C GLN A 241 0.70 -4.11 25.04
N CYS A 242 -0.01 -3.93 26.16
CA CYS A 242 0.62 -3.60 27.43
C CYS A 242 1.16 -4.83 28.16
N ARG A 243 0.66 -6.04 27.89
CA ARG A 243 0.98 -7.24 28.69
C ARG A 243 2.20 -8.03 28.21
N GLU A 244 2.65 -7.81 26.97
CA GLU A 244 3.77 -8.56 26.41
C GLU A 244 5.09 -8.25 27.11
N PHE A 245 5.39 -6.96 27.28
CA PHE A 245 6.65 -6.50 27.88
C PHE A 245 6.49 -5.78 29.22
N LEU A 246 5.27 -5.36 29.58
CA LEU A 246 4.99 -4.73 30.88
C LEU A 246 4.19 -5.67 31.76
N GLN A 247 4.76 -5.99 32.92
CA GLN A 247 4.04 -6.73 33.95
C GLN A 247 3.11 -5.77 34.70
N ASN A 248 1.93 -6.26 35.07
CA ASN A 248 0.96 -5.51 35.87
C ASN A 248 0.50 -4.21 35.20
N ALA A 249 0.42 -4.20 33.86
CA ALA A 249 -0.13 -3.10 33.08
C ALA A 249 -1.34 -3.53 32.26
N PHE A 250 -2.24 -2.59 31.98
CA PHE A 250 -3.41 -2.76 31.13
C PHE A 250 -3.64 -1.50 30.30
N CYS A 251 -4.45 -1.63 29.24
CA CYS A 251 -4.77 -0.50 28.38
C CYS A 251 -5.96 0.25 28.96
N GLU A 252 -5.76 1.50 29.36
CA GLU A 252 -6.81 2.37 29.90
C GLU A 252 -6.82 3.70 29.17
N ASN A 253 -7.99 4.11 28.65
CA ASN A 253 -8.16 5.37 27.92
C ASN A 253 -7.13 5.57 26.79
N GLY A 254 -6.71 4.48 26.15
CA GLY A 254 -5.75 4.50 25.05
C GLY A 254 -4.28 4.59 25.46
N VAL A 255 -3.97 4.41 26.75
CA VAL A 255 -2.61 4.47 27.29
C VAL A 255 -2.35 3.28 28.22
N CYS A 256 -1.14 2.71 28.17
CA CYS A 256 -0.76 1.65 29.10
C CYS A 256 -0.58 2.22 30.52
N THR A 257 -1.40 1.72 31.45
CA THR A 257 -1.46 2.15 32.85
C THR A 257 -1.27 0.94 33.77
N CYS A 258 -0.76 1.17 34.98
CA CYS A 258 -0.59 0.12 35.98
C CYS A 258 -1.93 -0.35 36.55
N VAL A 259 -2.04 -1.65 36.80
CA VAL A 259 -3.20 -2.24 37.49
C VAL A 259 -3.28 -1.74 38.94
N PRO A 260 -4.43 -1.89 39.64
CA PRO A 260 -4.54 -1.55 41.05
C PRO A 260 -3.47 -2.22 41.91
N GLU A 261 -3.03 -1.56 42.98
CA GLU A 261 -1.89 -1.94 43.84
C GLU A 261 -0.51 -1.83 43.18
N PHE A 262 -0.45 -1.28 41.96
CA PHE A 262 0.79 -0.92 41.29
C PHE A 262 0.75 0.53 40.82
N HIS A 263 1.91 1.17 40.79
CA HIS A 263 2.08 2.54 40.33
C HIS A 263 3.21 2.62 39.31
N ARG A 264 3.23 3.72 38.56
CA ARG A 264 4.25 3.98 37.57
C ARG A 264 5.56 4.42 38.23
N ARG A 265 6.64 3.70 37.94
CA ARG A 265 8.02 4.16 38.15
C ARG A 265 8.84 4.09 36.87
N GLY A 266 9.06 5.26 36.28
CA GLY A 266 9.69 5.38 34.98
C GLY A 266 8.88 4.62 33.91
N PRO A 267 9.48 3.63 33.24
CA PRO A 267 8.80 2.86 32.21
C PRO A 267 8.02 1.65 32.73
N VAL A 268 8.10 1.29 34.03
CA VAL A 268 7.53 0.05 34.57
C VAL A 268 6.47 0.30 35.64
N CYS A 269 5.68 -0.72 35.93
CA CYS A 269 4.80 -0.77 37.07
C CYS A 269 5.53 -1.41 38.26
N ALA A 270 5.56 -0.70 39.39
CA ALA A 270 6.09 -1.19 40.65
C ALA A 270 4.95 -1.38 41.66
N LYS A 271 5.11 -2.34 42.56
CA LYS A 271 4.09 -2.64 43.59
C LYS A 271 4.00 -1.48 44.56
N ASP A 272 2.80 -1.13 45.02
CA ASP A 272 2.59 -0.15 46.07
C ASP A 272 3.01 -0.72 47.43
N VAL A 273 3.97 -0.06 48.09
CA VAL A 273 4.39 -0.33 49.47
C VAL A 273 4.40 0.98 50.25
N GLU A 274 3.64 1.03 51.33
CA GLU A 274 3.49 2.26 52.11
C GLU A 274 4.66 2.49 53.08
N LEU A 275 4.76 3.72 53.61
CA LEU A 275 5.74 4.07 54.64
C LEU A 275 5.70 3.10 55.83
N GLY A 276 6.88 2.71 56.30
CA GLY A 276 7.04 1.77 57.41
C GLY A 276 6.79 0.30 57.06
N GLN A 277 6.36 -0.03 55.83
CA GLN A 277 6.20 -1.40 55.37
C GLN A 277 7.50 -1.97 54.76
N ILE A 278 7.54 -3.29 54.65
CA ILE A 278 8.69 -4.02 54.11
C ILE A 278 8.73 -3.87 52.59
N CYS A 279 9.88 -3.46 52.07
CA CYS A 279 10.14 -3.25 50.65
C CYS A 279 11.39 -4.00 50.18
N VAL A 280 11.44 -4.29 48.89
CA VAL A 280 12.61 -4.91 48.24
C VAL A 280 13.39 -3.87 47.41
N SER A 281 12.69 -2.90 46.82
CA SER A 281 13.27 -1.87 45.95
C SER A 281 12.73 -0.49 46.28
N HIS A 282 13.53 0.56 46.06
CA HIS A 282 13.07 1.94 46.19
C HIS A 282 11.84 2.24 45.32
N ASN A 283 11.72 1.56 44.19
CA ASN A 283 10.60 1.75 43.27
C ASN A 283 9.26 1.30 43.84
N GLU A 284 9.24 0.48 44.89
CA GLU A 284 7.98 0.01 45.48
C GLU A 284 7.38 1.04 46.45
N CYS A 285 8.22 1.92 46.99
CA CYS A 285 7.78 2.84 48.04
C CYS A 285 6.98 4.01 47.48
N VAL A 286 5.79 4.21 48.04
CA VAL A 286 4.88 5.32 47.68
C VAL A 286 4.47 6.13 48.89
N THR A 287 4.05 7.37 48.65
CA THR A 287 3.31 8.17 49.64
C THR A 287 2.02 8.69 49.01
N GLN A 288 1.13 9.26 49.82
CA GLN A 288 -0.15 9.79 49.33
C GLN A 288 0.02 10.87 48.24
N THR A 289 1.06 11.69 48.35
CA THR A 289 1.33 12.79 47.41
C THR A 289 2.18 12.35 46.21
N TYR A 290 3.00 11.32 46.37
CA TYR A 290 3.92 10.83 45.34
C TYR A 290 3.74 9.34 45.10
N ARG A 291 2.65 9.02 44.41
CA ARG A 291 2.36 7.66 43.95
C ARG A 291 3.04 7.37 42.61
N ASP A 292 2.70 8.10 41.55
CA ASP A 292 3.26 7.87 40.21
C ASP A 292 4.44 8.81 39.90
N SER A 293 5.45 8.31 39.19
CA SER A 293 6.59 9.11 38.73
C SER A 293 7.23 8.58 37.46
N ASN A 294 7.76 9.50 36.65
CA ASN A 294 8.52 9.18 35.44
C ASN A 294 10.01 8.90 35.74
N SER A 295 10.46 9.05 36.98
CA SER A 295 11.83 8.75 37.40
C SER A 295 11.91 7.44 38.16
N ILE A 296 13.02 6.71 37.96
CA ILE A 296 13.39 5.52 38.72
C ILE A 296 14.16 5.91 39.99
N GLU A 297 14.62 7.16 40.09
CA GLU A 297 15.33 7.63 41.27
C GLU A 297 14.36 7.84 42.46
N PRO A 298 14.84 7.59 43.70
CA PRO A 298 14.08 7.90 44.90
C PRO A 298 13.71 9.38 44.93
N MET A 299 12.43 9.66 45.18
CA MET A 299 11.94 11.04 45.26
C MET A 299 11.94 11.51 46.72
N ASN A 300 10.78 11.51 47.37
CA ASN A 300 10.61 11.85 48.79
C ASN A 300 10.64 10.61 49.70
N VAL A 301 10.47 9.41 49.14
CA VAL A 301 10.47 8.12 49.84
C VAL A 301 11.45 7.16 49.18
N GLN A 302 12.07 6.30 49.98
CA GLN A 302 13.04 5.31 49.54
C GLN A 302 12.97 4.04 50.42
N CYS A 303 13.24 2.89 49.83
CA CYS A 303 13.48 1.65 50.57
C CYS A 303 14.85 1.67 51.26
N LEU A 304 14.92 1.80 52.59
CA LEU A 304 16.17 1.77 53.34
C LEU A 304 16.11 0.63 54.36
N GLU A 305 17.14 -0.22 54.36
CA GLU A 305 17.21 -1.40 55.25
C GLU A 305 15.95 -2.30 55.18
N GLY A 306 15.38 -2.42 53.99
CA GLY A 306 14.19 -3.24 53.73
C GLY A 306 12.88 -2.63 54.20
N THR A 307 12.85 -1.36 54.60
CA THR A 307 11.63 -0.65 55.01
C THR A 307 11.47 0.67 54.25
N CYS A 308 10.25 1.02 53.85
CA CYS A 308 10.00 2.31 53.19
C CYS A 308 10.14 3.46 54.20
N THR A 309 11.09 4.36 53.94
CA THR A 309 11.45 5.50 54.79
C THR A 309 11.56 6.78 53.96
N CYS A 310 11.56 7.94 54.60
CA CYS A 310 11.76 9.19 53.87
C CYS A 310 13.17 9.25 53.26
N ALA A 311 13.23 9.74 52.01
CA ALA A 311 14.47 9.98 51.31
C ALA A 311 15.30 11.09 51.99
N LYS A 312 16.55 11.23 51.58
CA LYS A 312 17.45 12.25 52.10
C LYS A 312 16.83 13.65 51.97
N ASP A 313 16.93 14.45 53.03
CA ASP A 313 16.39 15.82 53.14
C ASP A 313 14.85 15.90 53.26
N TYR A 314 14.18 14.77 53.48
CA TYR A 314 12.76 14.67 53.82
C TYR A 314 12.53 14.12 55.23
N ILE A 315 11.48 14.60 55.89
CA ILE A 315 11.02 14.14 57.19
C ILE A 315 9.60 13.61 57.10
N MET A 316 9.27 12.63 57.94
CA MET A 316 7.94 12.04 58.00
C MET A 316 6.95 12.99 58.67
N SER A 317 5.88 13.33 57.97
CA SER A 317 4.71 14.01 58.52
C SER A 317 3.66 12.97 58.90
N THR A 318 3.47 12.75 60.20
CA THR A 318 2.48 11.80 60.72
C THR A 318 1.04 12.20 60.42
N GLU A 319 0.77 13.50 60.25
CA GLU A 319 -0.56 14.01 59.93
C GLU A 319 -0.94 13.79 58.46
N LEU A 320 0.05 13.81 57.55
CA LEU A 320 -0.16 13.68 56.11
C LEU A 320 0.14 12.27 55.58
N GLY A 321 0.75 11.40 56.40
CA GLY A 321 1.23 10.10 55.93
C GLY A 321 2.25 10.24 54.79
N ASP A 322 3.06 11.30 54.82
CA ASP A 322 3.90 11.72 53.70
C ASP A 322 5.28 12.19 54.15
N CYS A 323 6.22 12.21 53.22
CA CYS A 323 7.56 12.73 53.42
C CYS A 323 7.64 14.16 52.86
N ILE A 324 7.80 15.14 53.75
CA ILE A 324 7.90 16.56 53.41
C ILE A 324 9.36 17.00 53.47
N ARG A 325 9.79 17.87 52.55
CA ARG A 325 11.15 18.43 52.63
C ARG A 325 11.30 19.22 53.92
N TYR A 326 12.52 19.22 54.46
CA TYR A 326 12.92 20.25 55.40
C TYR A 326 12.75 21.60 54.69
N SER A 327 11.64 22.32 54.92
CA SER A 327 11.69 23.77 54.74
C SER A 327 12.80 24.24 55.66
N GLU A 328 13.68 25.10 55.18
CA GLU A 328 14.43 26.02 56.02
C GLU A 328 13.40 26.81 56.84
N SER A 329 12.84 26.18 57.87
CA SER A 329 11.88 26.76 58.76
C SER A 329 12.70 27.65 59.68
N GLY A 330 12.93 28.87 59.20
CA GLY A 330 13.20 30.05 60.00
C GLY A 330 14.17 29.87 61.16
N ALA A 331 15.45 29.66 60.87
CA ALA A 331 16.51 30.07 61.79
C ALA A 331 17.81 30.28 61.00
N THR A 332 18.52 31.37 61.31
CA THR A 332 19.77 31.90 60.73
C THR A 332 19.55 32.81 59.49
N ASN A 333 19.95 34.08 59.42
CA ASN A 333 21.01 34.77 60.16
C ASN A 333 20.82 36.32 60.13
N TRP A 334 20.02 36.91 61.04
CA TRP A 334 19.96 38.37 61.23
C TRP A 334 20.87 38.88 62.35
N GLN A 335 21.99 38.20 62.66
CA GLN A 335 22.92 38.70 63.68
C GLN A 335 24.40 38.75 63.28
N ALA A 336 24.74 38.54 62.00
CA ALA A 336 26.11 38.75 61.53
C ALA A 336 26.37 40.14 60.90
N TYR A 337 25.35 40.82 60.35
CA TYR A 337 25.55 42.11 59.67
C TYR A 337 25.39 43.36 60.55
N GLY A 338 24.86 43.23 61.77
CA GLY A 338 24.75 44.34 62.73
C GLY A 338 26.07 44.67 63.44
N ILE A 339 26.93 43.68 63.66
CA ILE A 339 28.18 43.84 64.41
C ILE A 339 29.32 44.33 63.50
N LEU A 340 29.33 43.90 62.23
CA LEU A 340 30.30 44.39 61.23
C LEU A 340 30.08 45.88 60.88
N SER A 341 28.84 46.35 60.83
CA SER A 341 28.56 47.78 60.60
C SER A 341 29.03 48.68 61.75
N LEU A 342 28.86 48.26 63.01
CA LEU A 342 29.31 49.06 64.16
C LEU A 342 30.85 49.17 64.24
N ILE A 343 31.58 48.12 63.86
CA ILE A 343 33.05 48.16 63.83
C ILE A 343 33.54 49.10 62.72
N VAL A 344 32.88 49.13 61.55
CA VAL A 344 33.22 50.07 60.47
C VAL A 344 32.92 51.52 60.87
N PHE A 345 31.78 51.79 61.52
CA PHE A 345 31.45 53.14 61.98
C PHE A 345 32.43 53.66 63.06
N VAL A 346 32.83 52.84 64.03
CA VAL A 346 33.81 53.27 65.06
C VAL A 346 35.19 53.55 64.45
N ASN A 347 35.64 52.73 63.48
CA ASN A 347 36.92 52.95 62.80
C ASN A 347 36.90 54.19 61.88
N VAL A 348 35.78 54.50 61.24
CA VAL A 348 35.62 55.72 60.42
C VAL A 348 35.54 56.97 61.32
N SER A 349 34.89 56.91 62.48
CA SER A 349 34.85 58.03 63.43
C SER A 349 36.23 58.32 64.04
N LEU A 350 37.02 57.29 64.37
CA LEU A 350 38.40 57.46 64.82
C LEU A 350 39.30 58.04 63.72
N TRP A 351 39.14 57.60 62.46
CA TRP A 351 39.90 58.13 61.33
C TRP A 351 39.57 59.61 61.04
N ILE A 352 38.30 60.02 61.16
CA ILE A 352 37.88 61.41 60.97
C ILE A 352 38.41 62.31 62.10
N LEU A 353 38.39 61.86 63.36
CA LEU A 353 38.94 62.61 64.50
C LEU A 353 40.46 62.82 64.38
N GLN A 354 41.19 61.84 63.81
CA GLN A 354 42.64 61.94 63.61
C GLN A 354 43.02 62.89 62.46
N LYS A 355 42.11 63.16 61.52
CA LYS A 355 42.33 64.03 60.36
C LYS A 355 41.96 65.51 60.58
N THR A 356 41.25 65.84 61.66
CA THR A 356 40.83 67.22 61.98
C THR A 356 41.73 67.96 62.97
N THR A 357 42.80 67.34 63.47
CA THR A 357 43.78 67.98 64.39
C THR A 357 45.10 68.39 63.73
N GLU A 358 45.22 68.33 62.41
CA GLU A 358 46.41 68.76 61.65
C GLU A 358 46.08 69.74 60.50
N ALA A 359 45.19 70.71 60.73
CA ALA A 359 45.02 71.86 59.84
C ALA A 359 44.89 73.16 60.63
#